data_AF-A0A1J0VYQ3-F1
#
_entry.id   AF-A0A1J0VYQ3-F1
#
_cell.length_a   1.000
_cell.length_b   1.000
_cell.length_c   1.000
_cell.angle_alpha   90.00
_cell.angle_beta   90.00
_cell.angle_gamma   90.00
#
_symmetry.space_group_name_H-M   'P 1'
#
loop_
_entity.id
_entity.type
_entity.pdbx_description
1 polymer ?
#
loop_
_entity_poly.entity_id
_entity_poly.type
_entity_poly.pdbx_seq_one_letter_code
_entity_poly.pdbx_strand_id
1 'polypeptide(L)'
;MWFETHMGRIENRAASWLRTLDDQPDGRINHRDLISNLAVYISLQSQRTQRGRQTDLGIDAAVNRYGARHLLNIPGLLPILCREYGIEYSVARHQAIVNQILAKQAVSSETKPKAIDAAIGAWKNVIAPVIENDRDYWLASSTDDLLTCDEPVLGIPMKRNTRQFPVSIRNSEIIVFPINPNRLLILSRKNVKIKPPFELSSTETKFLNREFCYNCNRLVFEKRETSIASQIRIPTYPEAQDWPSNITSAPEFARAVLLPTRWTDAPHSPQWPLSRWTTG
;
A
#
# COMPACT_ATOMS: atom_id res chain seq x y z
N MET A 1 22.60 4.05 -8.23
CA MET A 1 22.69 5.51 -8.47
C MET A 1 21.58 6.01 -9.41
N TRP A 2 21.35 5.37 -10.57
CA TRP A 2 20.27 5.77 -11.51
C TRP A 2 18.86 5.81 -10.90
N PHE A 3 18.50 4.79 -10.09
CA PHE A 3 17.19 4.74 -9.44
C PHE A 3 16.97 5.99 -8.56
N GLU A 4 17.82 6.25 -7.56
CA GLU A 4 17.71 7.44 -6.71
C GLU A 4 17.65 8.77 -7.49
N THR A 5 18.43 8.91 -8.57
CA THR A 5 18.36 10.11 -9.42
C THR A 5 17.02 10.25 -10.15
N HIS A 6 16.49 9.15 -10.69
CA HIS A 6 15.17 9.14 -11.33
C HIS A 6 14.07 9.46 -10.31
N MET A 7 14.20 8.95 -9.10
CA MET A 7 13.27 9.15 -7.98
C MET A 7 13.24 10.61 -7.54
N GLY A 8 14.40 11.24 -7.34
CA GLY A 8 14.48 12.65 -6.98
C GLY A 8 13.85 13.58 -8.03
N ARG A 9 13.89 13.21 -9.32
CA ARG A 9 13.19 13.97 -10.38
C ARG A 9 11.67 13.87 -10.25
N ILE A 10 11.15 12.69 -9.92
CA ILE A 10 9.71 12.49 -9.67
C ILE A 10 9.28 13.30 -8.44
N GLU A 11 10.06 13.28 -7.36
CA GLU A 11 9.75 14.02 -6.12
C GLU A 11 9.75 15.53 -6.32
N ASN A 12 10.74 16.07 -7.04
CA ASN A 12 10.79 17.50 -7.33
C ASN A 12 9.57 17.96 -8.14
N ARG A 13 9.12 17.14 -9.10
CA ARG A 13 7.89 17.43 -9.86
C ARG A 13 6.64 17.25 -9.01
N ALA A 14 6.61 16.24 -8.15
CA ALA A 14 5.51 15.97 -7.24
C ALA A 14 5.26 17.13 -6.26
N ALA A 15 6.31 17.79 -5.76
CA ALA A 15 6.15 18.99 -4.95
C ALA A 15 5.40 20.12 -5.70
N SER A 16 5.56 20.23 -7.02
CA SER A 16 4.75 21.15 -7.82
C SER A 16 3.30 20.70 -7.91
N TRP A 17 3.05 19.42 -8.22
CA TRP A 17 1.70 18.87 -8.36
C TRP A 17 0.91 18.93 -7.04
N LEU A 18 1.53 18.58 -5.92
CA LEU A 18 0.90 18.64 -4.60
C LEU A 18 0.53 20.09 -4.24
N ARG A 19 1.40 21.07 -4.53
CA ARG A 19 1.07 22.49 -4.34
C ARG A 19 -0.13 22.93 -5.17
N THR A 20 -0.28 22.43 -6.41
CA THR A 20 -1.48 22.74 -7.20
C THR A 20 -2.78 22.18 -6.61
N LEU A 21 -2.69 21.22 -5.69
CA LEU A 21 -3.87 20.70 -4.98
C LEU A 21 -4.28 21.61 -3.82
N ASP A 22 -3.37 22.40 -3.25
CA ASP A 22 -3.65 23.26 -2.09
C ASP A 22 -4.71 24.34 -2.41
N ASP A 23 -4.76 24.81 -3.66
CA ASP A 23 -5.69 25.84 -4.11
C ASP A 23 -6.99 25.28 -4.71
N GLN A 24 -7.11 23.96 -4.89
CA GLN A 24 -8.32 23.36 -5.44
C GLN A 24 -9.42 23.26 -4.39
N PRO A 25 -10.72 23.30 -4.76
CA PRO A 25 -11.79 22.97 -3.83
C PRO A 25 -11.79 21.47 -3.50
N ASP A 26 -12.34 21.11 -2.35
CA ASP A 26 -12.55 19.71 -2.01
C ASP A 26 -13.57 19.05 -2.94
N GLY A 27 -13.44 17.74 -3.11
CA GLY A 27 -14.26 16.94 -4.02
C GLY A 27 -13.43 16.17 -5.04
N ARG A 28 -14.07 15.76 -6.14
CA ARG A 28 -13.45 14.86 -7.12
C ARG A 28 -12.45 15.61 -8.01
N ILE A 29 -11.25 15.04 -8.16
CA ILE A 29 -10.27 15.46 -9.16
C ILE A 29 -10.58 14.73 -10.47
N ASN A 30 -10.73 15.48 -11.56
CA ASN A 30 -10.98 14.91 -12.90
C ASN A 30 -9.85 15.21 -13.90
N HIS A 31 -8.80 15.92 -13.48
CA HIS A 31 -7.70 16.29 -14.37
C HIS A 31 -6.80 15.08 -14.66
N ARG A 32 -6.91 14.52 -15.86
CA ARG A 32 -6.24 13.26 -16.24
C ARG A 32 -4.72 13.29 -16.06
N ASP A 33 -4.04 14.31 -16.57
CA ASP A 33 -2.56 14.34 -16.46
C ASP A 33 -2.08 14.47 -15.02
N LEU A 34 -2.79 15.24 -14.19
CA LEU A 34 -2.52 15.34 -12.77
C LEU A 34 -2.74 13.98 -12.08
N ILE A 35 -3.81 13.27 -12.40
CA ILE A 35 -4.09 11.92 -11.91
C ILE A 35 -2.97 10.96 -12.29
N SER A 36 -2.56 10.91 -13.57
CA SER A 36 -1.47 10.03 -14.01
C SER A 36 -0.15 10.35 -13.28
N ASN A 37 0.15 11.63 -13.08
CA ASN A 37 1.34 12.07 -12.34
C ASN A 37 1.29 11.71 -10.86
N LEU A 38 0.15 11.94 -10.19
CA LEU A 38 -0.07 11.56 -8.80
C LEU A 38 -0.05 10.03 -8.64
N ALA A 39 -0.59 9.29 -9.60
CA ALA A 39 -0.59 7.84 -9.60
C ALA A 39 0.83 7.29 -9.55
N VAL A 40 1.70 7.79 -10.43
CA VAL A 40 3.12 7.45 -10.46
C VAL A 40 3.78 7.74 -9.10
N TYR A 41 3.56 8.93 -8.56
CA TYR A 41 4.17 9.37 -7.30
C TYR A 41 3.70 8.55 -6.09
N ILE A 42 2.39 8.36 -5.90
CA ILE A 42 1.84 7.62 -4.76
C ILE A 42 2.22 6.14 -4.83
N SER A 43 2.19 5.55 -6.03
CA SER A 43 2.63 4.18 -6.24
C SER A 43 4.08 4.02 -5.81
N LEU A 44 4.91 5.00 -6.14
CA LEU A 44 6.31 5.03 -5.76
C LEU A 44 6.48 5.14 -4.23
N GLN A 45 5.76 6.06 -3.59
CA GLN A 45 5.79 6.23 -2.14
C GLN A 45 5.37 4.94 -1.41
N SER A 46 4.43 4.16 -1.97
CA SER A 46 4.03 2.87 -1.39
C SER A 46 5.14 1.81 -1.40
N GLN A 47 6.06 1.86 -2.39
CA GLN A 47 7.12 0.86 -2.59
C GLN A 47 8.43 1.19 -1.90
N ARG A 48 8.68 2.46 -1.57
CA ARG A 48 9.90 2.89 -0.87
C ARG A 48 9.86 2.64 0.64
N THR A 49 8.77 2.09 1.15
CA THR A 49 8.58 1.83 2.56
C THR A 49 9.50 0.70 3.04
N GLN A 50 9.85 0.72 4.33
CA GLN A 50 10.62 -0.36 4.92
C GLN A 50 9.82 -1.67 4.85
N ARG A 51 8.51 -1.61 5.08
CA ARG A 51 7.60 -2.75 4.94
C ARG A 51 7.55 -3.32 3.53
N GLY A 52 7.48 -2.47 2.51
CA GLY A 52 7.52 -2.91 1.11
C GLY A 52 8.80 -3.70 0.83
N ARG A 53 9.95 -3.13 1.19
CA ARG A 53 11.25 -3.81 1.05
C ARG A 53 11.33 -5.12 1.84
N GLN A 54 10.83 -5.16 3.07
CA GLN A 54 10.80 -6.39 3.87
C GLN A 54 9.92 -7.47 3.24
N THR A 55 8.80 -7.08 2.64
CA THR A 55 7.92 -8.01 1.90
C THR A 55 8.64 -8.61 0.69
N ASP A 56 9.34 -7.79 -0.11
CA ASP A 56 10.09 -8.28 -1.27
C ASP A 56 11.24 -9.23 -0.86
N LEU A 57 11.94 -8.90 0.23
CA LEU A 57 12.97 -9.78 0.81
C LEU A 57 12.37 -11.08 1.34
N GLY A 58 11.18 -11.02 1.96
CA GLY A 58 10.43 -12.20 2.38
C GLY A 58 10.02 -13.08 1.21
N ILE A 59 9.59 -12.50 0.09
CA ILE A 59 9.27 -13.26 -1.12
C ILE A 59 10.53 -13.94 -1.70
N ASP A 60 11.66 -13.23 -1.81
CA ASP A 60 12.93 -13.82 -2.28
C ASP A 60 13.39 -14.96 -1.37
N ALA A 61 13.32 -14.77 -0.05
CA ALA A 61 13.65 -15.82 0.92
C ALA A 61 12.71 -17.03 0.79
N ALA A 62 11.42 -16.82 0.50
CA ALA A 62 10.46 -17.90 0.31
C ALA A 62 10.77 -18.69 -0.96
N VAL A 63 11.10 -17.98 -2.04
CA VAL A 63 11.56 -18.60 -3.29
C VAL A 63 12.83 -19.42 -3.05
N ASN A 64 13.80 -18.90 -2.31
CA ASN A 64 15.06 -19.60 -2.02
C ASN A 64 14.84 -20.84 -1.14
N ARG A 65 13.91 -20.79 -0.18
CA ARG A 65 13.64 -21.89 0.76
C ARG A 65 12.79 -23.00 0.15
N TYR A 66 11.70 -22.64 -0.53
CA TYR A 66 10.70 -23.62 -0.99
C TYR A 66 10.79 -23.92 -2.49
N GLY A 67 11.49 -23.07 -3.26
CA GLY A 67 11.59 -23.17 -4.71
C GLY A 67 10.43 -22.49 -5.43
N ALA A 68 10.74 -21.63 -6.40
CA ALA A 68 9.73 -20.87 -7.16
C ALA A 68 8.67 -21.76 -7.81
N ARG A 69 9.07 -22.89 -8.40
CA ARG A 69 8.12 -23.82 -9.03
C ARG A 69 7.14 -24.42 -8.02
N HIS A 70 7.61 -24.80 -6.84
CA HIS A 70 6.73 -25.31 -5.77
C HIS A 70 5.71 -24.24 -5.38
N LEU A 71 6.18 -23.02 -5.09
CA LEU A 71 5.32 -21.90 -4.72
C LEU A 71 4.26 -21.59 -5.78
N LEU A 72 4.63 -21.54 -7.06
CA LEU A 72 3.69 -21.27 -8.14
C LEU A 72 2.64 -22.39 -8.33
N ASN A 73 2.96 -23.62 -7.93
CA ASN A 73 2.01 -24.74 -7.96
C ASN A 73 1.14 -24.85 -6.70
N ILE A 74 1.37 -24.02 -5.67
CA ILE A 74 0.48 -23.98 -4.49
C ILE A 74 -0.93 -23.57 -4.95
N PRO A 75 -1.98 -24.32 -4.58
CA PRO A 75 -3.35 -23.99 -4.93
C PRO A 75 -3.71 -22.55 -4.55
N GLY A 76 -4.17 -21.78 -5.53
CA GLY A 76 -4.60 -20.39 -5.36
C GLY A 76 -3.50 -19.34 -5.54
N LEU A 77 -2.22 -19.67 -5.39
CA LEU A 77 -1.14 -18.67 -5.46
C LEU A 77 -0.97 -18.12 -6.89
N LEU A 78 -0.79 -18.98 -7.88
CA LEU A 78 -0.67 -18.54 -9.28
C LEU A 78 -1.91 -17.77 -9.79
N PRO A 79 -3.17 -18.19 -9.53
CA PRO A 79 -4.34 -17.39 -9.86
C PRO A 79 -4.34 -15.98 -9.25
N ILE A 80 -3.87 -15.83 -8.00
CA ILE A 80 -3.73 -14.52 -7.36
C ILE A 80 -2.67 -13.70 -8.10
N LEU A 81 -1.49 -14.26 -8.33
CA LEU A 81 -0.41 -13.59 -9.04
C LEU A 81 -0.84 -13.15 -10.44
N CYS A 82 -1.47 -14.05 -11.20
CA CYS A 82 -1.98 -13.75 -12.53
C CYS A 82 -2.96 -12.57 -12.51
N ARG A 83 -3.89 -12.55 -11.55
CA ARG A 83 -4.83 -11.43 -11.38
C ARG A 83 -4.11 -10.11 -11.09
N GLU A 84 -3.10 -10.13 -10.23
CA GLU A 84 -2.33 -8.92 -9.89
C GLU A 84 -1.61 -8.35 -11.12
N TYR A 85 -1.07 -9.22 -11.96
CA TYR A 85 -0.31 -8.86 -13.18
C TYR A 85 -1.17 -8.76 -14.45
N GLY A 86 -2.50 -8.90 -14.36
CA GLY A 86 -3.39 -8.88 -15.52
C GLY A 86 -3.16 -10.03 -16.51
N ILE A 87 -2.62 -11.16 -16.05
CA ILE A 87 -2.42 -12.38 -16.83
C ILE A 87 -3.71 -13.19 -16.77
N GLU A 88 -4.26 -13.55 -17.92
CA GLU A 88 -5.42 -14.44 -17.99
C GLU A 88 -5.03 -15.86 -17.53
N TYR A 89 -5.62 -16.30 -16.42
CA TYR A 89 -5.38 -17.62 -15.85
C TYR A 89 -6.49 -18.61 -16.23
N SER A 90 -6.08 -19.80 -16.63
CA SER A 90 -6.94 -20.99 -16.67
C SER A 90 -6.17 -22.21 -16.22
N VAL A 91 -6.87 -23.25 -15.74
CA VAL A 91 -6.24 -24.50 -15.31
C VAL A 91 -5.41 -25.12 -16.45
N ALA A 92 -5.92 -25.08 -17.68
CA ALA A 92 -5.23 -25.57 -18.87
C ALA A 92 -3.91 -24.82 -19.16
N ARG A 93 -3.83 -23.53 -18.82
CA ARG A 93 -2.62 -22.71 -19.04
C ARG A 93 -1.66 -22.73 -17.86
N HIS A 94 -1.99 -23.38 -16.74
CA HIS A 94 -1.23 -23.31 -15.50
C HIS A 94 0.27 -23.57 -15.72
N GLN A 95 0.64 -24.73 -16.26
CA GLN A 95 2.05 -25.09 -16.45
C GLN A 95 2.77 -24.21 -17.47
N ALA A 96 2.07 -23.75 -18.52
CA ALA A 96 2.63 -22.82 -19.48
C ALA A 96 2.99 -21.47 -18.82
N ILE A 97 2.10 -20.95 -17.97
CA ILE A 97 2.34 -19.70 -17.23
C ILE A 97 3.49 -19.89 -16.23
N VAL A 98 3.53 -21.00 -15.49
CA VAL A 98 4.65 -21.31 -14.58
C VAL A 98 5.98 -21.30 -15.33
N ASN A 99 6.05 -21.99 -16.47
CA ASN A 99 7.27 -22.05 -17.28
C ASN A 99 7.65 -20.67 -17.83
N GLN A 100 6.69 -19.86 -18.26
CA GLN A 100 6.93 -18.49 -18.72
C GLN A 100 7.49 -17.59 -17.62
N ILE A 101 6.97 -17.70 -16.39
CA ILE A 101 7.47 -16.92 -15.24
C ILE A 101 8.90 -17.35 -14.90
N LEU A 102 9.17 -18.66 -14.85
CA LEU A 102 10.48 -19.21 -14.50
C LEU A 102 11.54 -18.98 -15.60
N ALA A 103 11.12 -18.80 -16.85
CA ALA A 103 12.03 -18.50 -17.96
C ALA A 103 12.52 -17.03 -17.95
N LYS A 104 11.91 -16.14 -17.15
CA LYS A 104 12.38 -14.75 -17.05
C LYS A 104 13.74 -14.72 -16.37
N GLN A 105 14.72 -14.19 -17.08
CA GLN A 105 16.06 -13.99 -16.55
C GLN A 105 16.03 -12.87 -15.51
N ALA A 106 16.52 -13.16 -14.31
CA ALA A 106 16.70 -12.14 -13.28
C ALA A 106 17.81 -11.17 -13.68
N VAL A 107 17.63 -9.89 -13.38
CA VAL A 107 18.63 -8.83 -13.64
C VAL A 107 19.91 -9.05 -12.82
N SER A 108 19.82 -9.73 -11.69
CA SER A 108 20.95 -10.09 -10.84
C SER A 108 20.67 -11.38 -10.07
N SER A 109 21.71 -12.08 -9.63
CA SER A 109 21.64 -13.19 -8.68
C SER A 109 21.63 -12.72 -7.22
N GLU A 110 22.09 -11.50 -6.94
CA GLU A 110 22.21 -10.94 -5.59
C GLU A 110 20.85 -10.50 -5.03
N THR A 111 20.61 -10.74 -3.74
CA THR A 111 19.34 -10.45 -3.06
C THR A 111 18.91 -8.99 -3.15
N LYS A 112 19.82 -8.04 -2.90
CA LYS A 112 19.46 -6.61 -2.87
C LYS A 112 19.06 -6.07 -4.25
N PRO A 113 19.85 -6.28 -5.33
CA PRO A 113 19.44 -5.89 -6.68
C PRO A 113 18.15 -6.59 -7.15
N LYS A 114 17.95 -7.88 -6.82
CA LYS A 114 16.70 -8.59 -7.12
C LYS A 114 15.48 -7.93 -6.46
N ALA A 115 15.57 -7.57 -5.18
CA ALA A 115 14.48 -6.91 -4.47
C ALA A 115 14.15 -5.55 -5.09
N ILE A 116 15.16 -4.79 -5.54
CA ILE A 116 14.95 -3.52 -6.25
C ILE A 116 14.25 -3.74 -7.60
N ASP A 117 14.69 -4.72 -8.37
CA ASP A 117 14.06 -5.06 -9.66
C ASP A 117 12.60 -5.52 -9.49
N ALA A 118 12.34 -6.35 -8.48
CA ALA A 118 10.99 -6.77 -8.10
C ALA A 118 10.10 -5.56 -7.73
N ALA A 119 10.61 -4.64 -6.89
CA ALA A 119 9.89 -3.43 -6.50
C ALA A 119 9.57 -2.52 -7.70
N ILE A 120 10.53 -2.35 -8.63
CA ILE A 120 10.32 -1.60 -9.88
C ILE A 120 9.25 -2.29 -10.75
N GLY A 121 9.34 -3.61 -10.86
CA GLY A 121 8.39 -4.43 -11.61
C GLY A 121 6.97 -4.33 -11.05
N ALA A 122 6.81 -4.42 -9.73
CA ALA A 122 5.54 -4.26 -9.03
C ALA A 122 4.98 -2.85 -9.20
N TRP A 123 5.81 -1.82 -8.96
CA TRP A 123 5.45 -0.42 -9.16
C TRP A 123 4.91 -0.16 -10.57
N LYS A 124 5.68 -0.52 -11.60
CA LYS A 124 5.39 -0.20 -13.00
C LYS A 124 4.21 -1.00 -13.55
N ASN A 125 4.16 -2.30 -13.25
CA ASN A 125 3.25 -3.22 -13.94
C ASN A 125 1.98 -3.54 -13.14
N VAL A 126 1.96 -3.26 -11.83
CA VAL A 126 0.82 -3.61 -10.96
C VAL A 126 0.27 -2.36 -10.29
N ILE A 127 1.09 -1.65 -9.53
CA ILE A 127 0.59 -0.64 -8.58
C ILE A 127 0.19 0.65 -9.29
N ALA A 128 1.06 1.22 -10.14
CA ALA A 128 0.73 2.44 -10.86
C ALA A 128 -0.48 2.29 -11.79
N PRO A 129 -0.60 1.22 -12.59
CA PRO A 129 -1.80 0.99 -13.40
C PRO A 129 -3.08 0.87 -12.56
N VAL A 130 -3.04 0.21 -11.40
CA VAL A 130 -4.20 0.10 -10.50
C VAL A 130 -4.57 1.44 -9.90
N ILE A 131 -3.57 2.18 -9.40
CA ILE A 131 -3.77 3.49 -8.80
C ILE A 131 -4.30 4.49 -9.83
N GLU A 132 -3.87 4.42 -11.09
CA GLU A 132 -4.33 5.30 -12.16
C GLU A 132 -5.71 4.91 -12.69
N ASN A 133 -5.92 3.63 -13.01
CA ASN A 133 -7.07 3.19 -13.82
C ASN A 133 -8.22 2.62 -13.01
N ASP A 134 -7.99 2.13 -11.79
CA ASP A 134 -9.03 1.46 -10.99
C ASP A 134 -9.56 2.35 -9.85
N ARG A 135 -9.08 3.60 -9.76
CA ARG A 135 -9.37 4.53 -8.66
C ARG A 135 -9.97 5.84 -9.13
N ASP A 136 -10.82 6.40 -8.28
CA ASP A 136 -11.26 7.79 -8.36
C ASP A 136 -10.51 8.63 -7.33
N TYR A 137 -10.16 9.86 -7.70
CA TYR A 137 -9.32 10.76 -6.90
C TYR A 137 -10.17 11.85 -6.28
N TRP A 138 -9.96 12.10 -4.99
CA TRP A 138 -10.72 13.05 -4.20
C TRP A 138 -9.81 13.87 -3.30
N LEU A 139 -10.11 15.15 -3.18
CA LEU A 139 -9.56 16.03 -2.15
C LEU A 139 -10.53 16.12 -0.99
N ALA A 140 -9.97 16.00 0.21
CA ALA A 140 -10.68 16.15 1.47
C ALA A 140 -9.83 16.99 2.42
N SER A 141 -10.47 17.91 3.11
CA SER A 141 -9.86 18.69 4.19
C SER A 141 -10.15 18.08 5.55
N SER A 142 -9.44 18.56 6.57
CA SER A 142 -9.61 18.16 7.96
C SER A 142 -9.68 19.40 8.84
N THR A 143 -10.63 19.44 9.77
CA THR A 143 -10.72 20.53 10.77
C THR A 143 -9.54 20.54 11.74
N ASP A 144 -8.96 19.36 11.97
CA ASP A 144 -7.86 19.15 12.92
C ASP A 144 -6.57 18.82 12.15
N ASP A 145 -5.42 19.06 12.77
CA ASP A 145 -4.13 18.73 12.18
C ASP A 145 -3.93 17.21 12.01
N LEU A 146 -3.44 16.84 10.84
CA LEU A 146 -3.13 15.49 10.39
C LEU A 146 -1.66 15.18 10.65
N LEU A 147 -1.44 13.95 11.08
CA LEU A 147 -0.12 13.35 11.13
C LEU A 147 0.27 12.80 9.75
N THR A 148 1.58 12.66 9.53
CA THR A 148 2.14 11.79 8.50
C THR A 148 3.25 10.93 9.09
N CYS A 149 3.82 10.02 8.32
CA CYS A 149 4.87 9.12 8.78
C CYS A 149 5.81 8.70 7.66
N ASP A 150 6.80 7.88 8.00
CA ASP A 150 7.74 7.28 7.04
C ASP A 150 7.10 6.18 6.15
N GLU A 151 5.83 5.82 6.37
CA GLU A 151 5.00 4.99 5.49
C GLU A 151 3.66 5.71 5.17
N PRO A 152 3.68 6.80 4.38
CA PRO A 152 2.55 7.74 4.30
C PRO A 152 1.37 7.29 3.43
N VAL A 153 1.51 6.20 2.67
CA VAL A 153 0.43 5.66 1.84
C VAL A 153 -0.36 4.65 2.66
N LEU A 154 -1.54 5.05 3.13
CA LEU A 154 -2.38 4.23 3.97
C LEU A 154 -3.47 3.53 3.14
N GLY A 155 -3.49 2.20 3.15
CA GLY A 155 -4.61 1.42 2.60
C GLY A 155 -5.66 1.13 3.67
N ILE A 156 -6.89 1.61 3.47
CA ILE A 156 -8.05 1.27 4.29
C ILE A 156 -8.82 0.13 3.59
N PRO A 157 -8.90 -1.06 4.19
CA PRO A 157 -9.58 -2.20 3.58
C PRO A 157 -11.11 -2.09 3.73
N MET A 158 -11.82 -3.03 3.08
CA MET A 158 -13.25 -3.26 3.35
C MET A 158 -13.46 -3.67 4.81
N LYS A 159 -14.59 -3.26 5.41
CA LYS A 159 -14.94 -3.55 6.82
C LYS A 159 -14.83 -5.04 7.22
N ARG A 160 -15.04 -5.95 6.27
CA ARG A 160 -14.96 -7.41 6.45
C ARG A 160 -13.54 -7.99 6.54
N ASN A 161 -12.52 -7.21 6.22
CA ASN A 161 -11.14 -7.67 6.27
C ASN A 161 -10.58 -7.55 7.69
N THR A 162 -9.72 -8.49 8.06
CA THR A 162 -8.99 -8.43 9.33
C THR A 162 -7.93 -7.32 9.26
N ARG A 163 -7.61 -6.74 10.41
CA ARG A 163 -6.49 -5.78 10.56
C ARG A 163 -5.14 -6.48 10.74
N GLN A 164 -5.11 -7.80 10.85
CA GLN A 164 -3.92 -8.59 11.19
C GLN A 164 -2.81 -8.45 10.14
N PHE A 165 -3.16 -8.36 8.86
CA PHE A 165 -2.20 -8.24 7.77
C PHE A 165 -2.41 -6.93 7.00
N PRO A 166 -1.34 -6.36 6.44
CA PRO A 166 -1.47 -5.19 5.57
C PRO A 166 -2.36 -5.53 4.37
N VAL A 167 -3.21 -4.59 3.99
CA VAL A 167 -4.00 -4.71 2.77
C VAL A 167 -3.17 -4.26 1.57
N SER A 168 -3.19 -5.02 0.47
CA SER A 168 -2.53 -4.60 -0.76
C SER A 168 -3.24 -3.37 -1.37
N ILE A 169 -2.49 -2.55 -2.12
CA ILE A 169 -3.02 -1.39 -2.83
C ILE A 169 -4.23 -1.76 -3.71
N ARG A 170 -4.22 -2.92 -4.38
CA ARG A 170 -5.38 -3.38 -5.16
C ARG A 170 -6.58 -3.68 -4.26
N ASN A 171 -6.35 -4.29 -3.09
CA ASN A 171 -7.40 -4.75 -2.18
C ASN A 171 -7.94 -3.68 -1.22
N SER A 172 -7.26 -2.54 -1.09
CA SER A 172 -7.76 -1.40 -0.31
C SER A 172 -9.06 -0.87 -0.92
N GLU A 173 -10.02 -0.53 -0.08
CA GLU A 173 -11.25 0.14 -0.52
C GLU A 173 -10.98 1.62 -0.78
N ILE A 174 -10.25 2.24 0.15
CA ILE A 174 -9.74 3.60 0.05
C ILE A 174 -8.24 3.58 0.29
N ILE A 175 -7.49 4.40 -0.44
CA ILE A 175 -6.11 4.73 -0.13
C ILE A 175 -6.07 6.21 0.27
N VAL A 176 -5.31 6.52 1.31
CA VAL A 176 -5.16 7.88 1.83
C VAL A 176 -3.70 8.29 1.77
N PHE A 177 -3.46 9.53 1.35
CA PHE A 177 -2.14 10.13 1.32
C PHE A 177 -2.23 11.58 1.83
N PRO A 178 -1.47 11.96 2.88
CA PRO A 178 -1.46 13.32 3.40
C PRO A 178 -0.70 14.26 2.46
N ILE A 179 -1.34 15.37 2.08
CA ILE A 179 -0.75 16.41 1.24
C ILE A 179 -0.10 17.48 2.13
N ASN A 180 -0.85 17.94 3.14
CA ASN A 180 -0.43 18.93 4.12
C ASN A 180 -1.17 18.67 5.46
N PRO A 181 -0.90 19.43 6.55
CA PRO A 181 -1.49 19.19 7.85
C PRO A 181 -3.02 19.20 7.91
N ASN A 182 -3.73 19.79 6.95
CA ASN A 182 -5.20 19.82 6.95
C ASN A 182 -5.80 19.27 5.66
N ARG A 183 -4.99 18.58 4.83
CA ARG A 183 -5.42 18.17 3.50
C ARG A 183 -4.93 16.79 3.09
N LEU A 184 -5.83 16.02 2.50
CA LEU A 184 -5.64 14.64 2.11
C LEU A 184 -6.01 14.42 0.65
N LEU A 185 -5.25 13.54 0.02
CA LEU A 185 -5.64 12.87 -1.20
C LEU A 185 -6.26 11.52 -0.85
N ILE A 186 -7.43 11.26 -1.40
CA ILE A 186 -8.20 10.03 -1.20
C ILE A 186 -8.41 9.35 -2.54
N LEU A 187 -8.03 8.08 -2.63
CA LEU A 187 -8.20 7.26 -3.82
C LEU A 187 -9.17 6.13 -3.50
N SER A 188 -10.41 6.30 -3.91
CA SER A 188 -11.45 5.28 -3.72
C SER A 188 -11.46 4.31 -4.89
N ARG A 189 -11.89 3.06 -4.69
CA ARG A 189 -12.26 2.22 -5.84
C ARG A 189 -13.40 2.88 -6.62
N LYS A 190 -13.47 2.64 -7.94
CA LYS A 190 -14.55 3.18 -8.80
C LYS A 190 -15.97 2.84 -8.36
N ASN A 191 -16.16 1.74 -7.62
CA ASN A 191 -17.47 1.36 -7.09
C ASN A 191 -17.79 2.01 -5.71
N VAL A 192 -16.83 2.68 -5.09
CA VAL A 192 -16.97 3.36 -3.80
C VAL A 192 -17.35 4.80 -4.04
N LYS A 193 -18.55 5.19 -3.59
CA LYS A 193 -19.08 6.55 -3.78
C LYS A 193 -18.72 7.43 -2.60
N ILE A 194 -17.71 8.28 -2.76
CA ILE A 194 -17.41 9.37 -1.82
C ILE A 194 -18.46 10.47 -2.00
N LYS A 195 -19.09 10.88 -0.90
CA LYS A 195 -20.14 11.91 -0.87
C LYS A 195 -19.78 13.02 0.12
N PRO A 196 -20.27 14.26 -0.11
CA PRO A 196 -20.16 15.35 0.85
C PRO A 196 -20.74 14.98 2.23
N PRO A 197 -20.25 15.60 3.33
CA PRO A 197 -19.17 16.58 3.35
C PRO A 197 -17.80 15.95 3.04
N PHE A 198 -16.93 16.70 2.35
CA PHE A 198 -15.55 16.27 2.06
C PHE A 198 -14.58 16.67 3.17
N GLU A 199 -15.03 17.47 4.13
CA GLU A 199 -14.29 17.78 5.34
C GLU A 199 -14.41 16.64 6.36
N LEU A 200 -13.29 16.24 6.95
CA LEU A 200 -13.22 15.27 8.03
C LEU A 200 -13.62 15.91 9.36
N SER A 201 -14.46 15.21 10.12
CA SER A 201 -14.72 15.56 11.51
C SER A 201 -13.48 15.29 12.38
N SER A 202 -13.35 15.98 13.50
CA SER A 202 -12.30 15.73 14.51
C SER A 202 -12.17 14.26 14.91
N THR A 203 -13.28 13.51 14.95
CA THR A 203 -13.27 12.07 15.23
C THR A 203 -12.63 11.26 14.11
N GLU A 204 -12.97 11.55 12.86
CA GLU A 204 -12.36 10.88 11.70
C GLU A 204 -10.88 11.20 11.61
N THR A 205 -10.48 12.44 11.87
CA THR A 205 -9.08 12.87 11.91
C THR A 205 -8.30 12.13 13.00
N LYS A 206 -8.86 12.00 14.21
CA LYS A 206 -8.24 11.23 15.29
C LYS A 206 -8.05 9.75 14.92
N PHE A 207 -9.02 9.12 14.27
CA PHE A 207 -8.87 7.74 13.80
C PHE A 207 -7.83 7.62 12.70
N LEU A 208 -7.78 8.56 11.77
CA LEU A 208 -6.81 8.56 10.68
C LEU A 208 -5.38 8.80 11.20
N ASN A 209 -5.19 9.74 12.12
CA ASN A 209 -3.90 9.98 12.80
C ASN A 209 -3.41 8.72 13.53
N ARG A 210 -4.32 7.97 14.16
CA ARG A 210 -3.98 6.68 14.77
C ARG A 210 -3.54 5.66 13.73
N GLU A 211 -4.20 5.57 12.58
CA GLU A 211 -3.73 4.69 11.51
C GLU A 211 -2.35 5.09 10.98
N PHE A 212 -2.04 6.38 10.81
CA PHE A 212 -0.69 6.82 10.42
C PHE A 212 0.38 6.40 11.44
N CYS A 213 0.11 6.58 12.74
CA CYS A 213 0.99 6.10 13.80
C CYS A 213 1.14 4.58 13.81
N TYR A 214 0.08 3.83 13.50
CA TYR A 214 0.13 2.37 13.48
C TYR A 214 0.75 1.82 12.20
N ASN A 215 0.74 2.60 11.11
CA ASN A 215 1.39 2.27 9.85
C ASN A 215 2.88 2.63 9.85
N CYS A 216 3.30 3.66 10.61
CA CYS A 216 4.68 4.14 10.61
C CYS A 216 5.67 3.02 10.92
N ASN A 217 6.83 3.01 10.28
CA ASN A 217 7.86 2.05 10.65
C ASN A 217 8.69 2.57 11.83
N ARG A 218 9.17 3.82 11.74
CA ARG A 218 10.03 4.43 12.76
C ARG A 218 9.61 5.83 13.17
N LEU A 219 9.17 6.65 12.22
CA LEU A 219 8.96 8.09 12.45
C LEU A 219 7.53 8.51 12.15
N VAL A 220 6.99 9.36 13.02
CA VAL A 220 5.76 10.12 12.81
C VAL A 220 6.15 11.59 12.77
N PHE A 221 5.52 12.34 11.87
CA PHE A 221 5.75 13.76 11.69
C PHE A 221 4.46 14.52 11.98
N GLU A 222 4.60 15.61 12.72
CA GLU A 222 3.52 16.52 13.06
C GLU A 222 3.99 17.97 12.94
N LYS A 223 3.04 18.90 13.03
CA LYS A 223 3.33 20.33 13.03
C LYS A 223 4.02 20.69 14.36
N ARG A 224 4.95 21.65 14.35
CA ARG A 224 5.79 21.96 15.52
C ARG A 224 4.99 22.37 16.75
N GLU A 225 3.85 23.01 16.56
CA GLU A 225 3.00 23.53 17.64
C GLU A 225 2.01 22.48 18.18
N THR A 226 1.97 21.28 17.60
CA THR A 226 1.06 20.22 18.02
C THR A 226 1.76 19.19 18.91
N SER A 227 0.94 18.40 19.63
CA SER A 227 1.41 17.29 20.46
C SER A 227 0.59 16.02 20.22
N ILE A 228 0.04 15.85 19.02
CA ILE A 228 -0.90 14.78 18.68
C ILE A 228 -0.20 13.43 18.79
N ALA A 229 1.01 13.29 18.24
CA ALA A 229 1.70 12.00 18.23
C ALA A 229 2.01 11.52 19.66
N SER A 230 2.36 12.43 20.57
CA SER A 230 2.65 12.12 21.98
C SER A 230 1.45 11.55 22.74
N GLN A 231 0.23 11.80 22.27
CA GLN A 231 -1.01 11.33 22.89
C GLN A 231 -1.45 9.94 22.37
N ILE A 232 -0.78 9.42 21.34
CA ILE A 232 -1.13 8.14 20.73
C ILE A 232 -0.17 7.07 21.25
N ARG A 233 -0.71 6.11 22.02
CA ARG A 233 0.03 4.91 22.40
C ARG A 233 0.14 3.97 21.21
N ILE A 234 1.36 3.72 20.75
CA ILE A 234 1.65 2.82 19.62
C ILE A 234 2.04 1.43 20.19
N PRO A 235 1.37 0.34 19.79
CA PRO A 235 1.77 -1.01 20.15
C PRO A 235 3.14 -1.37 19.57
N THR A 236 3.82 -2.33 20.18
CA THR A 236 4.97 -2.96 19.56
C THR A 236 4.53 -3.76 18.33
N TYR A 237 5.43 -3.94 17.36
CA TYR A 237 5.15 -4.92 16.32
C TYR A 237 5.08 -6.32 16.94
N PRO A 238 4.14 -7.16 16.48
CA PRO A 238 4.17 -8.57 16.81
C PRO A 238 5.47 -9.20 16.30
N GLU A 239 5.93 -10.24 16.99
CA GLU A 239 7.07 -11.02 16.52
C GLU A 239 6.74 -11.67 15.17
N ALA A 240 7.76 -11.76 14.30
CA ALA A 240 7.62 -12.49 13.06
C ALA A 240 7.43 -13.97 13.37
N GLN A 241 6.44 -14.60 12.75
CA GLN A 241 6.23 -16.04 12.91
C GLN A 241 7.33 -16.82 12.20
N ASP A 242 7.75 -17.92 12.82
CA ASP A 242 8.65 -18.87 12.19
C ASP A 242 8.05 -19.45 10.92
N TRP A 243 8.92 -19.66 9.95
CA TRP A 243 8.53 -20.19 8.66
C TRP A 243 8.30 -21.69 8.76
N PRO A 244 7.14 -22.20 8.28
CA PRO A 244 6.86 -23.63 8.35
C PRO A 244 7.88 -24.42 7.52
N SER A 245 8.06 -25.70 7.84
CA SER A 245 8.95 -26.58 7.07
C SER A 245 8.49 -26.73 5.61
N ASN A 246 7.18 -26.63 5.37
CA ASN A 246 6.57 -26.62 4.04
C ASN A 246 5.40 -25.62 3.99
N ILE A 247 5.12 -25.08 2.81
CA ILE A 247 3.95 -24.24 2.54
C ILE A 247 3.07 -24.97 1.55
N THR A 248 1.80 -25.15 1.91
CA THR A 248 0.83 -25.93 1.14
C THR A 248 -0.35 -25.10 0.65
N SER A 249 -0.49 -23.86 1.14
CA SER A 249 -1.61 -22.99 0.81
C SER A 249 -1.22 -21.52 0.65
N ALA A 250 -1.99 -20.76 -0.13
CA ALA A 250 -1.79 -19.33 -0.30
C ALA A 250 -1.86 -18.53 1.03
N PRO A 251 -2.77 -18.85 1.99
CA PRO A 251 -2.76 -18.19 3.30
C PRO A 251 -1.48 -18.45 4.11
N GLU A 252 -0.93 -19.67 4.06
CA GLU A 252 0.37 -19.96 4.70
C GLU A 252 1.50 -19.17 4.05
N PHE A 253 1.51 -19.08 2.73
CA PHE A 253 2.46 -18.24 2.01
C PHE A 253 2.35 -16.78 2.43
N ALA A 254 1.12 -16.23 2.46
CA ALA A 254 0.87 -14.86 2.89
C ALA A 254 1.35 -14.61 4.31
N ARG A 255 1.11 -15.52 5.26
CA ARG A 255 1.62 -15.40 6.64
C ARG A 255 3.14 -15.43 6.73
N ALA A 256 3.80 -16.20 5.87
CA ALA A 256 5.26 -16.28 5.86
C ALA A 256 5.91 -15.00 5.32
N VAL A 257 5.30 -14.35 4.32
CA VAL A 257 5.91 -13.18 3.64
C VAL A 257 5.37 -11.83 4.09
N LEU A 258 4.13 -11.75 4.59
CA LEU A 258 3.52 -10.51 5.04
C LEU A 258 3.71 -10.34 6.55
N LEU A 259 4.46 -9.32 6.93
CA LEU A 259 4.61 -8.98 8.35
C LEU A 259 3.25 -8.56 8.93
N PRO A 260 2.91 -9.05 10.13
CA PRO A 260 1.68 -8.66 10.80
C PRO A 260 1.69 -7.15 11.10
N THR A 261 0.50 -6.56 11.15
CA THR A 261 0.37 -5.15 11.56
C THR A 261 0.37 -5.04 13.08
N ARG A 262 0.53 -3.82 13.61
CA ARG A 262 0.37 -3.52 15.05
C ARG A 262 -1.05 -3.72 15.58
N TRP A 263 -2.02 -3.97 14.70
CA TRP A 263 -3.37 -4.32 15.10
C TRP A 263 -3.52 -5.81 15.43
N THR A 264 -2.53 -6.63 15.09
CA THR A 264 -2.47 -8.02 15.54
C THR A 264 -2.41 -8.02 17.07
N ASP A 265 -3.36 -8.71 17.69
CA ASP A 265 -3.53 -8.80 19.15
C ASP A 265 -3.90 -7.49 19.86
N ALA A 266 -4.28 -6.44 19.13
CA ALA A 266 -4.81 -5.24 19.73
C ALA A 266 -6.18 -5.55 20.40
N PRO A 267 -6.32 -5.38 21.73
CA PRO A 267 -7.53 -5.82 22.46
C PRO A 267 -8.80 -5.11 22.00
N HIS A 268 -8.66 -3.87 21.53
CA HIS A 268 -9.72 -3.08 20.94
C HIS A 268 -9.19 -2.34 19.70
N SER A 269 -9.54 -2.84 18.51
CA SER A 269 -9.33 -2.04 17.29
C SER A 269 -10.38 -0.92 17.25
N PRO A 270 -9.98 0.34 17.01
CA PRO A 270 -10.93 1.42 16.83
C PRO A 270 -11.77 1.17 15.57
N GLN A 271 -12.84 1.94 15.45
CA GLN A 271 -13.59 2.03 14.20
C GLN A 271 -12.64 2.38 13.04
N TRP A 272 -12.90 1.81 11.86
CA TRP A 272 -12.18 2.18 10.65
C TRP A 272 -12.29 3.68 10.40
N PRO A 273 -11.19 4.40 10.12
CA PRO A 273 -11.31 5.79 9.70
C PRO A 273 -12.11 5.85 8.40
N LEU A 274 -12.76 6.99 8.17
CA LEU A 274 -13.55 7.24 6.96
C LEU A 274 -14.69 6.24 6.76
N SER A 275 -15.22 5.65 7.85
CA SER A 275 -16.27 4.63 7.76
C SER A 275 -17.51 5.11 7.00
N ARG A 276 -17.80 6.41 7.03
CA ARG A 276 -18.90 7.01 6.24
C ARG A 276 -18.80 6.75 4.73
N TRP A 277 -17.59 6.46 4.24
CA TRP A 277 -17.30 6.19 2.83
C TRP A 277 -16.98 4.72 2.53
N THR A 278 -16.78 3.87 3.56
CA THR A 278 -16.39 2.46 3.40
C THR A 278 -17.42 1.46 3.94
N THR A 279 -18.56 1.92 4.48
CA THR A 279 -19.63 1.04 5.01
C THR A 279 -20.72 0.70 3.98
N GLY A 280 -20.35 0.51 2.71
CA GLY A 280 -21.25 0.01 1.67
C GLY A 280 -21.51 -1.49 1.76
#